data_AF-A0A397SLK2-F1
#
_entry.id   AF-A0A397SLK2-F1
#
_cell.length_a   1.000
_cell.length_b   1.000
_cell.length_c   1.000
_cell.angle_alpha   90.00
_cell.angle_beta   90.00
_cell.angle_gamma   90.00
#
_symmetry.space_group_name_H-M   'P 1'
#
loop_
_entity.id
_entity.type
_entity.pdbx_description
1 polymer ?
#
loop_
_entity_poly.entity_id
_entity_poly.type
_entity_poly.pdbx_seq_one_letter_code
_entity_poly.pdbx_strand_id
1 'polypeptide(L)'
;MVFADIFICDNVSGDGALIELKLLNLRGLYNGKLGKWNKDPDYKELEKLDEELRSESEEHLLERKYMFWDKVKNNYKLIDVKSYIEGGVSQLNKYFNTLKNGEARITENRVGMN
;
A
#
# COMPACT_ATOMS: atom_id res chain seq x y z
N MET A 1 11.09 -2.50 -7.93
CA MET A 1 10.72 -2.31 -6.52
C MET A 1 10.20 -3.65 -6.03
N VAL A 2 10.88 -4.27 -5.06
CA VAL A 2 10.52 -5.59 -4.53
C VAL A 2 9.48 -5.37 -3.44
N PHE A 3 8.33 -6.03 -3.55
CA PHE A 3 7.32 -6.04 -2.50
C PHE A 3 7.69 -7.15 -1.50
N ALA A 4 7.50 -6.88 -0.21
CA ALA A 4 7.62 -7.93 0.79
C ALA A 4 6.30 -8.71 0.79
N ASP A 5 6.34 -9.90 0.22
CA ASP A 5 5.23 -10.83 0.18
C ASP A 5 5.30 -11.76 1.40
N ILE A 6 4.29 -11.73 2.27
CA ILE A 6 4.16 -12.74 3.33
C ILE A 6 3.33 -13.89 2.76
N PHE A 7 3.93 -15.07 2.71
CA PHE A 7 3.23 -16.33 2.41
C PHE A 7 2.75 -16.97 3.71
N ILE A 8 1.45 -17.21 3.80
CA ILE A 8 0.87 -18.05 4.84
C ILE A 8 0.44 -19.34 4.17
N CYS A 9 1.22 -20.41 4.38
CA CYS A 9 0.89 -21.76 3.90
C CYS A 9 0.00 -22.47 4.94
N ASP A 10 -1.12 -23.04 4.50
CA ASP A 10 -1.79 -24.10 5.24
C ASP A 10 -1.07 -25.44 4.97
N ASN A 11 -0.56 -26.07 6.03
CA ASN A 11 0.11 -27.37 5.96
C ASN A 11 -0.84 -28.54 5.65
N VAL A 12 -2.16 -28.29 5.62
CA VAL A 12 -3.21 -29.31 5.47
C VAL A 12 -3.84 -29.30 4.07
N SER A 13 -4.09 -28.14 3.47
CA SER A 13 -4.76 -28.02 2.15
C SER A 13 -3.83 -27.68 0.98
N GLY A 14 -2.61 -27.22 1.24
CA GLY A 14 -1.70 -26.73 0.20
C GLY A 14 -2.06 -25.34 -0.34
N ASP A 15 -3.11 -24.71 0.19
CA ASP A 15 -3.49 -23.34 -0.15
C ASP A 15 -2.63 -22.32 0.61
N GLY A 16 -2.28 -21.23 -0.09
CA GLY A 16 -1.44 -20.16 0.44
C GLY A 16 -2.09 -18.79 0.28
N ALA A 17 -2.10 -17.98 1.33
CA ALA A 17 -2.46 -16.57 1.24
C ALA A 17 -1.21 -15.73 0.97
N LEU A 18 -1.24 -14.92 -0.10
CA LEU A 18 -0.21 -13.93 -0.44
C LEU A 18 -0.62 -12.56 0.12
N ILE A 19 0.18 -12.02 1.03
CA ILE A 19 0.02 -10.67 1.55
C ILE A 19 1.05 -9.77 0.89
N GLU A 20 0.61 -8.96 -0.08
CA GLU A 20 1.45 -7.94 -0.72
C GLU A 20 1.54 -6.69 0.17
N LEU A 21 2.69 -6.46 0.81
CA LEU A 21 2.93 -5.22 1.55
C LEU A 21 3.30 -4.09 0.58
N LYS A 22 2.39 -3.14 0.40
CA LYS A 22 2.65 -1.97 -0.43
C LYS A 22 3.46 -0.93 0.32
N LEU A 23 4.76 -0.86 0.02
CA LEU A 23 5.65 0.19 0.51
C LEU A 23 5.26 1.56 -0.10
N LEU A 24 5.08 2.57 0.74
CA LEU A 24 4.97 3.97 0.31
C LEU A 24 6.35 4.43 -0.17
N ASN A 25 6.52 4.60 -1.48
CA ASN A 25 7.80 5.06 -2.03
C ASN A 25 7.85 6.60 -2.12
N LEU A 26 9.06 7.16 -2.10
CA LEU A 26 9.30 8.61 -2.18
C LEU A 26 8.66 9.25 -3.41
N ARG A 27 8.65 8.56 -4.55
CA ARG A 27 8.06 9.08 -5.79
C ARG A 27 6.54 9.26 -5.69
N GLY A 28 5.84 8.32 -5.07
CA GLY A 28 4.40 8.42 -4.84
C GLY A 28 4.05 9.51 -3.84
N LEU A 29 4.88 9.70 -2.79
CA LEU A 29 4.75 10.81 -1.84
C LEU A 29 5.03 12.16 -2.53
N TYR A 30 6.08 12.24 -3.35
CA TYR A 30 6.41 13.42 -4.14
C TYR A 30 5.28 13.81 -5.09
N ASN A 31 4.75 12.84 -5.84
CA ASN A 31 3.62 13.06 -6.74
C ASN A 31 2.32 13.38 -5.99
N GLY A 32 2.16 12.84 -4.78
CA GLY A 32 1.10 13.22 -3.86
C GLY A 32 1.19 14.69 -3.43
N LYS A 33 2.39 15.14 -3.03
CA LYS A 33 2.70 16.55 -2.72
C LYS A 33 2.44 17.47 -3.92
N LEU A 34 2.77 17.03 -5.13
CA LEU A 34 2.52 17.79 -6.36
C LEU A 34 1.07 17.78 -6.85
N GLY A 35 0.25 16.81 -6.42
CA GLY A 35 -1.09 16.58 -6.95
C GLY A 35 -1.14 16.12 -8.41
N LYS A 36 0.00 15.78 -9.02
CA LYS A 36 0.11 15.28 -10.40
C LYS A 36 1.24 14.28 -10.54
N TRP A 37 1.12 13.36 -11.50
CA TRP A 37 2.14 12.36 -11.74
C TRP A 37 3.33 12.93 -12.53
N ASN A 38 4.48 13.05 -11.86
CA ASN A 38 5.77 13.19 -12.49
C ASN A 38 6.40 11.80 -12.72
N LYS A 39 6.77 11.52 -13.98
CA LYS A 39 7.40 10.25 -14.36
C LYS A 39 8.87 10.17 -13.94
N ASP A 40 9.54 11.32 -13.86
CA ASP A 40 10.98 11.42 -13.64
C ASP A 40 11.27 12.62 -12.71
N PRO A 41 11.00 12.47 -11.40
CA PRO A 41 11.31 13.52 -10.43
C PRO A 41 12.83 13.71 -10.29
N ASP A 42 13.25 14.97 -10.13
CA ASP A 42 14.65 15.31 -9.91
C ASP A 42 15.17 14.65 -8.62
N TYR A 43 16.39 14.10 -8.68
CA TYR A 43 17.00 13.40 -7.55
C TYR A 43 17.12 14.30 -6.30
N LYS A 44 17.52 15.57 -6.46
CA LYS A 44 17.68 16.49 -5.34
C LYS A 44 16.35 16.83 -4.68
N GLU A 45 15.28 16.87 -5.46
CA GLU A 45 13.93 17.07 -4.93
C GLU A 45 13.46 15.85 -4.12
N LEU A 46 13.82 14.63 -4.54
CA LEU A 46 13.56 13.42 -3.77
C LEU A 46 14.43 13.33 -2.51
N GLU A 47 15.69 13.74 -2.58
CA GLU A 47 16.60 13.79 -1.43
C GLU A 47 16.11 14.78 -0.37
N LYS A 48 15.72 15.98 -0.79
CA LYS A 48 15.09 16.97 0.09
C LYS A 48 13.80 16.44 0.71
N LEU A 49 12.97 15.73 -0.05
CA LEU A 49 11.77 15.10 0.47
C LEU A 49 12.10 14.03 1.53
N ASP A 50 13.14 13.21 1.32
CA ASP A 50 13.58 12.22 2.32
C ASP A 50 14.00 12.90 3.63
N GLU A 51 14.76 13.99 3.55
CA GLU A 51 15.15 14.80 4.71
C GLU A 51 13.95 15.42 5.43
N GLU A 52 12.99 15.99 4.68
CA GLU A 52 11.74 16.53 5.22
C GLU A 52 11.00 15.44 6.04
N LEU A 53 10.82 14.25 5.45
CA LEU A 53 10.08 13.13 6.06
C LEU A 53 10.70 12.64 7.38
N ARG A 54 12.04 12.64 7.50
CA ARG A 54 12.73 12.22 8.73
C ARG A 54 12.48 13.15 9.92
N SER A 55 12.12 14.39 9.64
CA SER A 55 11.90 15.44 10.65
C SER A 55 10.43 15.61 11.03
N GLU A 56 9.51 15.00 10.27
CA GLU A 56 8.07 15.14 10.50
C GLU A 56 7.55 14.24 11.61
N SER A 57 6.53 14.73 12.33
CA SER A 57 5.83 13.90 13.31
C SER A 57 4.97 12.85 12.61
N GLU A 58 4.65 11.77 13.32
CA GLU A 58 3.80 10.71 12.81
C GLU A 58 2.43 11.23 12.33
N GLU A 59 1.83 12.18 13.08
CA GLU A 59 0.55 12.78 12.71
C GLU A 59 0.64 13.49 11.34
N HIS A 60 1.70 14.25 11.09
CA HIS A 60 1.91 14.93 9.81
C HIS A 60 2.19 13.93 8.68
N LEU A 61 2.97 12.88 8.96
CA LEU A 61 3.24 11.82 7.98
C LEU A 61 1.95 11.11 7.54
N LEU A 62 1.02 10.88 8.47
CA LEU A 62 -0.29 10.26 8.18
C LEU A 62 -1.19 11.16 7.33
N GLU A 63 -1.07 12.47 7.45
CA GLU A 63 -1.83 13.46 6.66
C GLU A 63 -1.26 13.70 5.26
N ARG A 64 -0.06 13.22 4.95
CA ARG A 64 0.53 13.39 3.63
C ARG A 64 -0.32 12.74 2.54
N LYS A 65 -0.37 13.41 1.40
CA LYS A 65 -0.95 12.85 0.18
C LYS A 65 0.04 11.89 -0.48
N TYR A 66 -0.49 10.80 -1.02
CA TYR A 66 0.22 9.79 -1.78
C TYR A 66 -0.47 9.57 -3.11
N MET A 67 0.30 9.47 -4.19
CA MET A 67 -0.21 9.19 -5.53
C MET A 67 0.33 7.86 -6.06
N PHE A 68 -0.55 7.02 -6.58
CA PHE A 68 -0.20 5.71 -7.15
C PHE A 68 -1.03 5.37 -8.38
N TRP A 69 -0.56 4.42 -9.17
CA TRP A 69 -1.31 3.88 -10.31
C TRP A 69 -2.28 2.80 -9.84
N ASP A 70 -3.57 3.02 -10.07
CA ASP A 70 -4.61 2.02 -9.88
C ASP A 70 -4.78 1.20 -11.16
N LYS A 71 -4.43 -0.09 -11.08
CA LYS A 71 -4.56 -1.03 -12.20
C LYS A 71 -6.02 -1.36 -12.53
N VAL A 72 -6.93 -1.29 -11.56
CA VAL A 72 -8.36 -1.62 -11.74
C VAL A 72 -9.05 -0.48 -12.49
N LYS A 73 -8.82 0.76 -12.05
CA LYS A 73 -9.41 1.96 -12.68
C LYS A 73 -8.57 2.53 -13.82
N ASN A 74 -7.40 1.95 -14.07
CA ASN A 74 -6.47 2.34 -15.13
C ASN A 74 -6.13 3.84 -15.09
N ASN A 75 -5.94 4.39 -13.89
CA ASN A 75 -5.64 5.80 -13.67
C ASN A 75 -4.76 6.04 -12.43
N TYR A 76 -4.20 7.25 -12.31
CA TYR A 76 -3.53 7.65 -11.08
C TYR A 76 -4.57 8.10 -10.04
N LYS A 77 -4.42 7.61 -8.81
CA LYS A 77 -5.22 8.01 -7.66
C LYS A 77 -4.38 8.80 -6.67
N LEU A 78 -5.00 9.81 -6.05
CA LEU A 78 -4.49 10.55 -4.92
C LEU A 78 -5.24 10.08 -3.65
N ILE A 79 -4.52 9.80 -2.58
CA ILE A 79 -5.07 9.34 -1.29
C ILE A 79 -4.26 9.92 -0.12
N ASP A 80 -4.84 9.99 1.07
CA ASP A 80 -4.09 10.22 2.31
C ASP A 80 -3.32 8.97 2.74
N VAL A 81 -2.09 9.15 3.24
CA VAL A 81 -1.25 8.06 3.76
C VAL A 81 -1.99 7.28 4.85
N LYS A 82 -2.70 7.97 5.75
CA LYS A 82 -3.56 7.35 6.76
C LYS A 82 -4.56 6.38 6.16
N SER A 83 -5.35 6.83 5.18
CA SER A 83 -6.38 5.99 4.55
C SER A 83 -5.76 4.80 3.81
N TYR A 84 -4.57 4.96 3.25
CA TYR A 84 -3.84 3.88 2.62
C TYR A 84 -3.40 2.81 3.62
N ILE A 85 -2.86 3.23 4.78
CA ILE A 85 -2.46 2.33 5.87
C ILE A 85 -3.68 1.63 6.48
N GLU A 86 -4.76 2.38 6.77
CA GLU A 86 -6.03 1.83 7.28
C GLU A 86 -6.62 0.77 6.33
N GLY A 87 -6.52 0.99 5.01
CA GLY A 87 -6.88 0.00 4.00
C GLY A 87 -6.06 -1.29 4.11
N GLY A 88 -4.73 -1.16 4.29
CA GLY A 88 -3.84 -2.29 4.53
C GLY A 88 -4.15 -3.06 5.82
N VAL A 89 -4.39 -2.35 6.93
CA VAL A 89 -4.79 -2.96 8.21
C VAL A 89 -6.13 -3.67 8.10
N SER A 90 -7.10 -3.08 7.41
CA SER A 90 -8.40 -3.70 7.15
C SER A 90 -8.25 -4.99 6.33
N GLN A 91 -7.37 -4.99 5.33
CA GLN A 91 -7.07 -6.19 4.54
C GLN A 91 -6.43 -7.29 5.41
N LEU A 92 -5.43 -6.94 6.24
CA LEU A 92 -4.82 -7.89 7.18
C LEU A 92 -5.85 -8.48 8.15
N ASN A 93 -6.73 -7.66 8.72
CA ASN A 93 -7.79 -8.12 9.60
C ASN A 93 -8.77 -9.07 8.90
N LYS A 94 -9.12 -8.81 7.64
CA LYS A 94 -9.95 -9.74 6.85
C LYS A 94 -9.26 -11.09 6.69
N TYR A 95 -7.97 -11.11 6.36
CA TYR A 95 -7.21 -12.36 6.27
C TYR A 95 -7.17 -13.11 7.60
N PHE A 96 -6.86 -12.44 8.72
CA PHE A 96 -6.84 -13.07 10.04
C PHE A 96 -8.21 -13.64 10.43
N ASN A 97 -9.30 -12.93 10.11
CA ASN A 97 -10.65 -13.41 10.34
C ASN A 97 -10.98 -14.65 9.51
N THR A 98 -10.54 -14.70 8.24
CA THR A 98 -10.67 -15.89 7.40
C THR A 98 -9.92 -17.08 7.98
N LEU A 99 -8.65 -16.89 8.38
CA LEU A 99 -7.83 -17.94 9.01
C LEU A 99 -8.47 -18.46 10.30
N LYS A 100 -8.98 -17.56 11.15
CA LYS A 100 -9.62 -17.91 12.43
C LYS A 100 -10.89 -18.75 12.25
N ASN A 101 -11.66 -18.49 11.20
CA ASN A 101 -12.97 -19.10 11.00
C ASN A 101 -12.93 -20.35 10.11
N GLY A 102 -11.76 -20.77 9.59
CA GLY A 102 -11.56 -21.98 8.81
C GLY A 102 -12.23 -22.01 7.42
N GLU A 103 -13.18 -21.13 7.14
CA GLU A 103 -13.79 -20.96 5.82
C GLU A 103 -13.10 -19.83 5.04
N ALA A 104 -12.14 -20.20 4.19
CA ALA A 104 -11.79 -19.37 3.04
C ALA A 104 -12.97 -19.38 2.05
N ARG A 105 -13.96 -18.51 2.27
CA ARG A 105 -14.97 -18.24 1.24
C ARG A 105 -14.32 -17.45 0.12
N ILE A 106 -13.68 -18.17 -0.80
CA ILE A 106 -13.24 -17.62 -2.09
C ILE A 106 -14.51 -17.39 -2.92
N THR A 107 -15.16 -16.24 -2.69
CA THR A 107 -16.29 -15.83 -3.54
C THR A 107 -15.85 -14.97 -4.72
N GLU A 108 -14.62 -14.45 -4.71
CA GLU A 108 -14.08 -13.69 -5.84
C GLU A 108 -12.58 -13.95 -6.01
N ASN A 109 -12.14 -14.20 -7.24
CA ASN A 109 -10.75 -14.42 -7.67
C ASN A 109 -9.83 -13.18 -7.53
N ARG A 110 -10.10 -12.28 -6.60
CA ARG A 110 -9.38 -11.00 -6.48
C ARG A 110 -9.19 -10.60 -5.04
N VAL A 111 -7.96 -10.73 -4.56
CA VAL A 111 -7.52 -10.11 -3.32
C VAL A 111 -6.55 -8.99 -3.66
N GLY A 112 -7.01 -7.75 -3.53
CA GLY A 112 -6.28 -6.52 -3.88
C GLY A 112 -7.15 -5.27 -3.65
N MET A 113 -6.54 -4.11 -3.44
CA MET A 113 -7.26 -2.86 -3.13
C MET A 113 -8.01 -2.27 -4.34
N ASN A 114 -9.23 -1.75 -4.07
CA ASN A 114 -10.15 -1.05 -5.00
C ASN A 114 -9.96 0.48 -5.08
#